data_AF-A0A8S3YPD2-F1
#
_entry.id   AF-A0A8S3YPD2-F1
#
_cell.length_a   1.000
_cell.length_b   1.000
_cell.length_c   1.000
_cell.angle_alpha   90.00
_cell.angle_beta   90.00
_cell.angle_gamma   90.00
#
_symmetry.space_group_name_H-M   'P 1'
#
loop_
_entity.id
_entity.type
_entity.pdbx_description
1 polymer ?
#
loop_
_entity_poly.entity_id
_entity_poly.type
_entity_poly.pdbx_seq_one_letter_code
_entity_poly.pdbx_strand_id
1 'polypeptide(L)'
;MLSLIFLIMVASTMSQVATPPRKVGFSYIRGHPFAKIHLEVFLDLLCPDSQEAWPHLKDVANLYGPENVALTVHLFPLPYHQNSFYATRAAYVVHYLTNGTKTFDWIDKILLEKLPELGDKVFHDKSDADLL
;
A
#
# COMPACT_ATOMS: atom_id res chain seq x y z
N MET A 1 33.26 -37.86 -2.54
CA MET A 1 33.38 -36.38 -2.48
C MET A 1 32.38 -35.68 -3.40
N LEU A 2 32.27 -36.07 -4.68
CA LEU A 2 31.32 -35.46 -5.63
C LEU A 2 29.84 -35.56 -5.21
N SER A 3 29.38 -36.71 -4.69
CA SER A 3 27.99 -36.86 -4.19
C SER A 3 27.67 -35.98 -3.00
N LEU A 4 28.65 -35.69 -2.14
CA LEU A 4 28.45 -34.83 -0.98
C LEU A 4 28.31 -33.37 -1.40
N ILE A 5 29.11 -32.95 -2.38
CA ILE A 5 29.02 -31.61 -3.00
C ILE A 5 27.66 -31.44 -3.71
N PHE A 6 27.19 -32.45 -4.43
CA PHE A 6 25.88 -32.43 -5.08
C PHE A 6 24.73 -32.33 -4.08
N LEU A 7 24.79 -33.08 -2.97
CA LEU A 7 23.79 -33.03 -1.90
C LEU A 7 23.74 -31.64 -1.22
N ILE A 8 24.90 -31.02 -0.99
CA ILE A 8 25.00 -29.66 -0.43
C ILE A 8 24.42 -28.62 -1.40
N MET A 9 24.64 -28.76 -2.72
CA MET A 9 24.02 -27.89 -3.73
C MET A 9 22.49 -28.03 -3.78
N VAL A 10 21.95 -29.24 -3.67
CA VAL A 10 20.48 -29.45 -3.66
C VAL A 10 19.85 -28.92 -2.37
N ALA A 11 20.53 -29.06 -1.22
CA ALA A 11 20.02 -28.51 0.04
C ALA A 11 19.98 -26.98 0.07
N SER A 12 20.88 -26.31 -0.67
CA SER A 12 20.93 -24.84 -0.75
C SER A 12 19.84 -24.23 -1.64
N THR A 13 19.15 -25.00 -2.48
CA THR A 13 17.99 -24.50 -3.25
C THR A 13 16.71 -24.42 -2.42
N MET A 14 16.63 -25.14 -1.28
CA MET A 14 15.47 -25.14 -0.38
C MET A 14 15.46 -23.98 0.63
N SER A 15 16.45 -23.08 0.58
CA SER A 15 16.54 -21.90 1.46
C SER A 15 15.93 -20.63 0.84
N GLN A 16 15.06 -20.79 -0.17
CA GLN A 16 14.33 -19.66 -0.75
C GLN A 16 13.12 -19.35 0.13
N VAL A 17 13.01 -18.12 0.62
CA VAL A 17 11.78 -17.61 1.26
C VAL A 17 10.63 -17.81 0.28
N ALA A 18 9.53 -18.42 0.72
CA ALA A 18 8.38 -18.65 -0.14
C ALA A 18 7.91 -17.32 -0.76
N THR A 19 7.85 -17.26 -2.10
CA THR A 19 7.31 -16.11 -2.80
C THR A 19 5.90 -15.83 -2.29
N PRO A 20 5.56 -14.59 -1.91
CA PRO A 20 4.22 -14.26 -1.45
C PRO A 20 3.17 -14.76 -2.45
N PRO A 21 2.10 -15.43 -1.97
CA PRO A 21 1.11 -16.06 -2.86
C PRO A 21 0.27 -15.05 -3.64
N ARG A 22 0.36 -13.76 -3.28
CA ARG A 22 -0.31 -12.65 -3.96
C ARG A 22 0.62 -11.45 -4.07
N LYS A 23 0.45 -10.65 -5.12
CA LYS A 23 1.06 -9.31 -5.19
C LYS A 23 0.55 -8.49 -4.01
N VAL A 24 1.46 -7.80 -3.34
CA VAL A 24 1.13 -6.86 -2.27
C VAL A 24 0.62 -5.54 -2.87
N GLY A 25 -0.10 -4.75 -2.08
CA GLY A 25 -0.68 -3.49 -2.51
C GLY A 25 -2.09 -3.58 -3.10
N PHE A 26 -2.67 -2.41 -3.35
CA PHE A 26 -4.00 -2.24 -3.92
C PHE A 26 -3.90 -1.78 -5.37
N SER A 27 -4.47 -2.56 -6.29
CA SER A 27 -4.45 -2.21 -7.71
C SER A 27 -5.56 -1.21 -8.06
N TYR A 28 -5.18 -0.03 -8.54
CA TYR A 28 -6.11 1.00 -8.98
C TYR A 28 -6.73 0.62 -10.33
N ILE A 29 -8.06 0.69 -10.43
CA ILE A 29 -8.86 0.35 -11.62
C ILE A 29 -8.48 -1.04 -12.19
N ARG A 30 -8.14 -2.00 -11.31
CA ARG A 30 -7.74 -3.38 -11.69
C ARG A 30 -6.74 -3.37 -12.86
N GLY A 31 -5.61 -2.70 -12.66
CA GLY A 31 -4.55 -2.56 -13.66
C GLY A 31 -4.21 -3.87 -14.38
N HIS A 32 -3.94 -3.79 -15.68
CA HIS A 32 -3.77 -4.96 -16.51
C HIS A 32 -2.44 -5.68 -16.19
N PRO A 33 -2.40 -7.02 -16.05
CA PRO A 33 -1.17 -7.76 -15.76
C PRO A 33 -0.05 -7.58 -16.78
N PHE A 34 -0.40 -7.19 -18.01
CA PHE A 34 0.51 -6.94 -19.12
C PHE A 34 0.61 -5.45 -19.50
N ALA A 35 0.27 -4.56 -18.56
CA ALA A 35 0.47 -3.13 -18.77
C ALA A 35 1.94 -2.83 -19.11
N LYS A 36 2.18 -1.87 -20.00
CA LYS A 36 3.54 -1.51 -20.43
C LYS A 36 4.37 -0.95 -19.29
N ILE A 37 3.72 -0.24 -18.36
CA ILE A 37 4.32 0.39 -17.20
C ILE A 37 3.56 -0.09 -15.96
N HIS A 38 4.31 -0.60 -14.97
CA HIS A 38 3.82 -0.87 -13.63
C HIS A 38 4.30 0.25 -12.70
N LEU A 39 3.39 1.07 -12.24
CA LEU A 39 3.67 2.18 -11.33
C LEU A 39 3.33 1.76 -9.90
N GLU A 40 4.36 1.42 -9.14
CA GLU A 40 4.26 1.02 -7.73
C GLU A 40 4.53 2.22 -6.84
N VAL A 41 3.58 2.62 -6.01
CA VAL A 41 3.70 3.81 -5.14
C VAL A 41 3.56 3.43 -3.68
N PHE A 42 4.36 4.05 -2.82
CA PHE A 42 4.28 3.88 -1.37
C PHE A 42 3.71 5.16 -0.77
N LEU A 43 2.56 5.05 -0.12
CA LEU A 43 1.84 6.20 0.45
C LEU A 43 1.65 6.01 1.95
N ASP A 44 1.86 7.08 2.69
CA ASP A 44 1.35 7.21 4.05
C ASP A 44 0.07 8.05 3.99
N LEU A 45 -1.03 7.53 4.54
CA LEU A 45 -2.34 8.19 4.50
C LEU A 45 -2.40 9.50 5.31
N LEU A 46 -1.42 9.79 6.18
CA LEU A 46 -1.36 11.01 6.97
C LEU A 46 -0.18 11.92 6.60
N CYS A 47 0.60 11.56 5.58
CA CYS A 47 1.70 12.39 5.10
C CYS A 47 1.18 13.48 4.13
N PRO A 48 1.49 14.77 4.37
CA PRO A 48 1.11 15.85 3.46
C PRO A 48 1.64 15.68 2.03
N ASP A 49 2.87 15.18 1.87
CA ASP A 49 3.46 14.96 0.54
C ASP A 49 2.73 13.82 -0.21
N SER A 50 2.27 12.79 0.53
CA SER A 50 1.43 11.73 -0.05
C SER A 50 0.07 12.26 -0.48
N GLN A 51 -0.53 13.17 0.31
CA GLN A 51 -1.76 13.88 -0.05
C GLN A 51 -1.58 14.72 -1.32
N GLU A 52 -0.48 15.46 -1.43
CA GLU A 52 -0.18 16.30 -2.60
C GLU A 52 0.03 15.45 -3.86
N ALA A 53 0.78 14.35 -3.76
CA ALA A 53 1.06 13.48 -4.91
C ALA A 53 -0.17 12.72 -5.42
N TRP A 54 -1.13 12.42 -4.54
CA TRP A 54 -2.21 11.48 -4.81
C TRP A 54 -3.12 11.83 -6.00
N PRO A 55 -3.61 13.08 -6.16
CA PRO A 55 -4.39 13.48 -7.33
C PRO A 55 -3.63 13.25 -8.65
N HIS A 56 -2.34 13.61 -8.69
CA HIS A 56 -1.53 13.49 -9.89
C HIS A 56 -1.27 12.03 -10.28
N LEU A 57 -1.09 11.14 -9.30
CA LEU A 57 -0.98 9.70 -9.55
C LEU A 57 -2.26 9.14 -10.19
N LYS A 58 -3.43 9.57 -9.69
CA LYS A 58 -4.72 9.20 -10.30
C LYS A 58 -4.87 9.77 -11.70
N ASP A 59 -4.51 11.02 -11.93
CA ASP A 59 -4.58 11.66 -13.24
C ASP A 59 -3.74 10.90 -14.28
N VAL A 60 -2.52 10.50 -13.93
CA VAL A 60 -1.66 9.68 -14.80
C VAL A 60 -2.30 8.33 -15.10
N ALA A 61 -2.78 7.61 -14.08
CA ALA A 61 -3.40 6.31 -14.29
C ALA A 61 -4.68 6.39 -15.14
N ASN A 62 -5.50 7.42 -14.94
CA ASN A 62 -6.72 7.67 -15.70
C ASN A 62 -6.42 8.07 -17.15
N LEU A 63 -5.42 8.92 -17.37
CA LEU A 63 -5.06 9.42 -18.70
C LEU A 63 -4.56 8.29 -19.63
N TYR A 64 -3.69 7.41 -19.12
CA TYR A 64 -3.09 6.35 -19.94
C TYR A 64 -3.89 5.04 -19.94
N GLY A 65 -4.75 4.85 -18.95
CA GLY A 65 -5.62 3.69 -18.80
C GLY A 65 -4.88 2.41 -18.32
N PRO A 66 -5.64 1.41 -17.83
CA PRO A 66 -5.10 0.22 -17.18
C PRO A 66 -4.26 -0.69 -18.10
N GLU A 67 -4.41 -0.55 -19.42
CA GLU A 67 -3.65 -1.31 -20.43
C GLU A 67 -2.22 -0.77 -20.65
N ASN A 68 -1.99 0.51 -20.35
CA ASN A 68 -0.66 1.12 -20.51
C ASN A 68 0.02 1.35 -19.16
N VAL A 69 -0.73 1.78 -18.14
CA VAL A 69 -0.22 2.08 -16.80
C VAL A 69 -1.05 1.33 -15.75
N ALA A 70 -0.43 0.35 -15.09
CA ALA A 70 -1.00 -0.32 -13.93
C ALA A 70 -0.47 0.34 -12.65
N LEU A 71 -1.32 1.13 -11.98
CA LEU A 71 -1.01 1.76 -10.70
C LEU A 71 -1.33 0.80 -9.55
N THR A 72 -0.33 0.55 -8.70
CA THR A 72 -0.46 -0.23 -7.47
C THR A 72 -0.03 0.63 -6.27
N VAL A 73 -0.90 0.72 -5.27
CA VAL A 73 -0.66 1.50 -4.05
C VAL A 73 -0.28 0.57 -2.91
N HIS A 74 0.90 0.78 -2.33
CA HIS A 74 1.34 0.19 -1.08
C HIS A 74 1.16 1.21 0.04
N LEU A 75 0.38 0.87 1.05
CA LEU A 75 0.30 1.70 2.24
C LEU A 75 1.51 1.43 3.14
N PHE A 76 2.23 2.49 3.47
CA PHE A 76 3.46 2.47 4.26
C PHE A 76 3.32 3.46 5.42
N PRO A 77 2.73 3.03 6.56
CA PRO A 77 2.50 3.92 7.68
C PRO A 77 3.82 4.26 8.37
N LEU A 78 4.17 5.53 8.39
CA LEU A 78 5.38 6.04 9.00
C LEU A 78 5.18 6.12 10.52
N PRO A 79 6.18 5.71 11.32
CA PRO A 79 6.02 5.55 12.76
C PRO A 79 5.84 6.88 13.52
N TYR A 80 6.13 8.01 12.87
CA TYR A 80 5.97 9.34 13.44
C TYR A 80 4.62 9.98 13.12
N HIS A 81 3.78 9.35 12.30
CA HIS A 81 2.38 9.75 12.10
C HIS A 81 1.47 8.89 12.96
N GLN A 82 1.01 9.42 14.09
CA GLN A 82 0.40 8.63 15.18
C GLN A 82 -0.75 7.74 14.71
N ASN A 83 -1.64 8.29 13.89
CA ASN A 83 -2.83 7.58 13.41
C ASN A 83 -2.61 6.81 12.10
N SER A 84 -1.40 6.84 11.52
CA SER A 84 -1.15 6.29 10.18
C SER A 84 -1.31 4.78 10.14
N PHE A 85 -0.86 4.09 11.19
CA PHE A 85 -1.07 2.65 11.34
C PHE A 85 -2.56 2.30 11.37
N TYR A 86 -3.37 3.03 12.14
CA TYR A 86 -4.81 2.80 12.24
C TYR A 86 -5.53 3.10 10.90
N ALA A 87 -5.20 4.19 10.24
CA ALA A 87 -5.74 4.54 8.92
C ALA A 87 -5.40 3.47 7.86
N THR A 88 -4.16 2.98 7.87
CA THR A 88 -3.69 1.91 6.98
C THR A 88 -4.41 0.59 7.28
N ARG A 89 -4.52 0.21 8.55
CA ARG A 89 -5.23 -1.01 8.96
C ARG A 89 -6.70 -0.96 8.56
N ALA A 90 -7.35 0.19 8.73
CA ALA A 90 -8.73 0.40 8.29
C ALA A 90 -8.87 0.25 6.76
N ALA A 91 -7.91 0.71 5.96
CA ALA A 91 -7.92 0.50 4.50
C ALA A 91 -7.93 -1.00 4.13
N TYR A 92 -7.13 -1.83 4.81
CA TYR A 92 -7.14 -3.28 4.61
C TYR A 92 -8.47 -3.92 5.04
N VAL A 93 -9.08 -3.46 6.13
CA VAL A 93 -10.41 -3.92 6.57
C VAL A 93 -11.47 -3.55 5.53
N VAL A 94 -11.49 -2.31 5.04
CA VAL A 94 -12.40 -1.85 3.97
C VAL A 94 -12.19 -2.68 2.72
N HIS A 95 -10.94 -2.92 2.30
CA HIS A 95 -10.62 -3.75 1.15
C HIS A 95 -11.19 -5.16 1.30
N TYR A 96 -10.98 -5.79 2.47
CA TYR A 96 -11.47 -7.13 2.75
C TYR A 96 -13.00 -7.19 2.74
N LEU A 97 -13.69 -6.30 3.46
CA LEU A 97 -15.14 -6.31 3.60
C LEU A 97 -15.87 -5.96 2.29
N THR A 98 -15.24 -5.16 1.42
CA THR A 98 -15.87 -4.67 0.19
C THR A 98 -15.35 -5.35 -1.07
N ASN A 99 -14.55 -6.40 -0.92
CA ASN A 99 -13.85 -7.09 -2.00
C ASN A 99 -13.13 -6.09 -2.94
N GLY A 100 -12.48 -5.09 -2.34
CA GLY A 100 -11.72 -4.05 -3.02
C GLY A 100 -12.52 -2.89 -3.64
N THR A 101 -13.86 -2.96 -3.68
CA THR A 101 -14.69 -1.95 -4.37
C THR A 101 -14.66 -0.57 -3.71
N LYS A 102 -14.32 -0.48 -2.42
CA LYS A 102 -14.27 0.78 -1.64
C LYS A 102 -12.88 1.15 -1.13
N THR A 103 -11.84 0.44 -1.56
CA THR A 103 -10.47 0.71 -1.08
C THR A 103 -9.99 2.10 -1.44
N PHE A 104 -10.19 2.53 -2.69
CA PHE A 104 -9.76 3.85 -3.14
C PHE A 104 -10.66 4.97 -2.63
N ASP A 105 -11.96 4.71 -2.43
CA ASP A 105 -12.86 5.64 -1.74
C ASP A 105 -12.36 5.95 -0.31
N TRP A 106 -11.85 4.92 0.40
CA TRP A 106 -11.23 5.11 1.71
C TRP A 106 -9.94 5.93 1.64
N ILE A 107 -9.04 5.58 0.71
CA ILE A 107 -7.77 6.30 0.51
C ILE A 107 -8.04 7.77 0.16
N ASP A 108 -8.96 8.05 -0.76
CA ASP A 108 -9.41 9.39 -1.14
C ASP A 108 -9.92 10.15 0.08
N LYS A 109 -10.82 9.53 0.86
CA LYS A 109 -11.39 10.17 2.04
C LYS A 109 -10.34 10.52 3.08
N ILE A 110 -9.37 9.64 3.35
CA ILE A 110 -8.33 9.93 4.33
C ILE A 110 -7.40 11.03 3.82
N LEU A 111 -6.83 10.86 2.63
CA LEU A 111 -5.86 11.81 2.08
C LEU A 111 -6.49 13.18 1.81
N LEU A 112 -7.71 13.25 1.27
CA LEU A 112 -8.29 14.51 0.78
C LEU A 112 -9.21 15.20 1.79
N GLU A 113 -9.80 14.46 2.73
CA GLU A 113 -10.79 15.03 3.66
C GLU A 113 -10.36 14.94 5.12
N LYS A 114 -9.80 13.80 5.56
CA LYS A 114 -9.61 13.51 7.00
C LYS A 114 -8.20 13.72 7.54
N LEU A 115 -7.21 13.91 6.68
CA LEU A 115 -5.83 14.17 7.11
C LEU A 115 -5.72 15.31 8.14
N PRO A 116 -6.38 16.47 7.99
CA PRO A 116 -6.29 17.54 8.99
C PRO A 116 -6.88 17.18 10.36
N GLU A 117 -7.89 16.29 10.39
CA GLU A 117 -8.55 15.83 11.62
C GLU A 117 -7.76 14.72 12.31
N LEU A 118 -7.00 13.92 11.56
CA LEU A 118 -6.28 12.73 12.02
C LEU A 118 -4.77 12.96 12.19
N GLY A 119 -4.25 14.10 11.73
CA GLY A 119 -2.83 14.42 11.73
C GLY A 119 -2.27 14.79 13.11
N ASP A 120 -0.95 14.77 13.21
CA ASP A 120 -0.23 14.83 14.49
C ASP A 120 -0.48 16.12 15.29
N LYS A 121 -0.82 17.24 14.62
CA LYS A 121 -1.16 18.49 15.30
C LYS A 121 -2.38 18.35 16.23
N VAL A 122 -3.33 17.49 15.88
CA VAL A 122 -4.56 17.28 16.67
C VAL A 122 -4.31 16.35 17.86
N PHE A 123 -3.29 15.50 17.77
CA PHE A 123 -3.01 14.43 18.73
C PHE A 123 -1.66 14.58 19.44
N HIS A 124 -0.95 15.69 19.25
CA HIS A 124 0.39 15.92 19.82
C HIS A 124 0.52 15.58 21.31
N ASP A 125 -0.51 15.90 22.10
CA ASP A 125 -0.54 15.66 23.55
C ASP A 125 -1.49 14.51 23.95
N LYS A 126 -1.91 13.69 22.99
CA LYS A 126 -2.85 12.58 23.18
C LYS A 126 -2.14 11.25 23.00
N SER A 127 -2.40 10.35 23.92
CA SER A 127 -1.96 8.97 23.83
C SER A 127 -3.00 8.12 23.11
N ASP A 128 -2.64 6.88 22.77
CA ASP A 128 -3.59 5.90 22.22
C ASP A 128 -4.76 5.61 23.18
N ALA A 129 -4.60 5.84 24.49
CA ALA A 129 -5.69 5.71 25.46
C ALA A 129 -6.75 6.81 25.31
N ASP A 130 -6.39 7.97 24.74
CA ASP A 130 -7.29 9.09 24.51
C ASP A 130 -8.07 8.94 23.17
N LEU A 131 -7.81 7.88 22.42
CA LEU A 131 -8.41 7.57 21.11
C LEU A 131 -9.52 6.51 21.18
N LEU A 132 -9.71 5.85 22.32
CA LEU A 132 -10.69 4.78 22.58
C LEU A 132 -11.90 5.30 23.35
#